data_AF-A0A9D5NU29-F1
#
_entry.id   AF-A0A9D5NU29-F1
#
_cell.length_a   1.000
_cell.length_b   1.000
_cell.length_c   1.000
_cell.angle_alpha   90.00
_cell.angle_beta   90.00
_cell.angle_gamma   90.00
#
_symmetry.space_group_name_H-M   'P 1'
#
loop_
_entity.id
_entity.type
_entity.pdbx_description
1 polymer ?
#
loop_
_entity_poly.entity_id
_entity_poly.type
_entity_poly.pdbx_seq_one_letter_code
_entity_poly.pdbx_strand_id
1 'polypeptide(L)'
;MRPSLPLPISKERKCSQCSSCLYGIPLNDYPRDADNHFCKNIQKALHDEDNWITCPKQQRTLMCFMSIRPSMSTTPRAHPEYLKRMIAAYVIGFSITEDYLKDNPHLKFAEGADDTGVIISYNTEAAGNTNNIVVLPGAISINPINWKRDETYASAEESLGGYIFNEETGLPEDYPHAADAKIDLKRGVIITTTKAVAPETFPLFGPASFHENDYPLYYYNIKANAAVRVAAYKNKTKE
;
A
#
# COMPACT_ATOMS: atom_id res chain seq x y z
N MET A 1 47.10 38.54 -15.26
CA MET A 1 46.27 37.95 -16.34
C MET A 1 46.74 36.54 -16.62
N ARG A 2 45.95 35.54 -16.22
CA ARG A 2 45.90 34.18 -16.81
C ARG A 2 44.45 33.67 -16.63
N PRO A 3 43.91 32.89 -17.58
CA PRO A 3 42.47 32.72 -17.76
C PRO A 3 41.89 31.63 -16.85
N SER A 4 40.62 31.80 -16.49
CA SER A 4 39.80 30.81 -15.78
C SER A 4 39.49 29.59 -16.67
N LEU A 5 39.83 28.40 -16.18
CA LEU A 5 39.31 27.12 -16.68
C LEU A 5 38.10 26.68 -15.82
N PRO A 6 37.09 26.00 -16.39
CA PRO A 6 35.87 25.64 -15.68
C PRO A 6 36.10 24.46 -14.72
N LEU A 7 35.42 24.51 -13.56
CA LEU A 7 35.43 23.46 -12.54
C LEU A 7 34.78 22.17 -13.08
N PRO A 8 35.35 20.98 -12.78
CA PRO A 8 34.74 19.71 -13.14
C PRO A 8 33.51 19.43 -12.27
N ILE A 9 32.46 18.91 -12.91
CA ILE A 9 31.25 18.36 -12.28
C ILE A 9 31.68 17.24 -11.33
N SER A 10 31.60 17.47 -10.01
CA SER A 10 32.00 16.49 -9.01
C SER A 10 30.96 15.39 -8.88
N LYS A 11 31.42 14.16 -9.09
CA LYS A 11 30.76 12.89 -8.75
C LYS A 11 30.17 12.90 -7.35
N GLU A 12 29.04 12.21 -7.23
CA GLU A 12 28.27 11.90 -6.02
C GLU A 12 29.10 11.83 -4.73
N ARG A 13 28.72 12.68 -3.77
CA ARG A 13 29.19 12.55 -2.38
C ARG A 13 28.56 11.31 -1.77
N LYS A 14 29.34 10.22 -1.67
CA LYS A 14 29.06 9.11 -0.76
C LYS A 14 29.01 9.64 0.67
N CYS A 15 27.82 9.66 1.27
CA CYS A 15 27.67 9.85 2.71
C CYS A 15 28.16 8.58 3.40
N SER A 16 29.34 8.66 4.03
CA SER A 16 30.06 7.55 4.65
C SER A 16 29.61 7.22 6.07
N GLN A 17 28.31 7.34 6.41
CA GLN A 17 27.85 7.19 7.80
C GLN A 17 26.43 6.62 7.95
N CYS A 18 26.06 5.64 7.15
CA CYS A 18 24.96 4.73 7.48
C CYS A 18 25.41 3.30 7.23
N SER A 19 25.89 2.63 8.29
CA SER A 19 26.13 1.19 8.27
C SER A 19 24.79 0.47 8.16
N SER A 20 24.45 0.09 6.93
CA SER A 20 23.36 -0.81 6.60
C SER A 20 23.65 -2.21 7.15
N CYS A 21 22.88 -2.66 8.14
CA CYS A 21 22.68 -4.08 8.45
C CYS A 21 21.32 -4.24 9.14
N LEU A 22 20.30 -4.67 8.40
CA LEU A 22 19.30 -5.58 8.94
C LEU A 22 19.55 -6.92 8.24
N TYR A 23 19.95 -7.93 8.99
CA TYR A 23 20.05 -9.34 8.56
C TYR A 23 21.05 -9.73 7.46
N GLY A 24 22.13 -8.97 7.23
CA GLY A 24 23.31 -9.53 6.54
C GLY A 24 23.11 -9.99 5.08
N ILE A 25 22.02 -9.58 4.42
CA ILE A 25 21.78 -9.84 2.99
C ILE A 25 22.06 -8.55 2.21
N PRO A 26 22.91 -8.57 1.16
CA PRO A 26 23.13 -7.43 0.29
C PRO A 26 21.82 -6.96 -0.35
N LEU A 27 21.54 -5.64 -0.27
CA LEU A 27 20.38 -4.94 -0.86
C LEU A 27 20.25 -5.03 -2.40
N ASN A 28 21.01 -5.92 -3.04
CA ASN A 28 20.97 -6.14 -4.48
C ASN A 28 20.09 -7.32 -4.92
N ASP A 29 19.67 -8.20 -4.01
CA ASP A 29 19.00 -9.46 -4.36
C ASP A 29 17.55 -9.59 -3.83
N TYR A 30 16.93 -8.50 -3.39
CA TYR A 30 15.48 -8.49 -3.10
C TYR A 30 14.68 -8.15 -4.36
N PRO A 31 13.50 -8.75 -4.63
CA PRO A 31 12.79 -8.63 -5.90
C PRO A 31 12.18 -7.24 -6.04
N ARG A 32 12.99 -6.30 -6.55
CA ARG A 32 12.60 -4.93 -6.91
C ARG A 32 11.56 -4.88 -8.03
N ASP A 33 11.21 -6.00 -8.63
CA ASP A 33 10.47 -6.06 -9.88
C ASP A 33 8.95 -6.09 -9.69
N ALA A 34 8.40 -6.73 -8.65
CA ALA A 34 6.95 -6.76 -8.40
C ALA A 34 6.36 -5.37 -8.11
N ASP A 35 6.97 -4.64 -7.17
CA ASP A 35 6.50 -3.33 -6.71
C ASP A 35 6.71 -2.23 -7.75
N ASN A 36 7.88 -2.25 -8.41
CA ASN A 36 8.13 -1.31 -9.51
C ASN A 36 7.23 -1.62 -10.70
N HIS A 37 6.91 -2.90 -10.97
CA HIS A 37 5.94 -3.26 -11.99
C HIS A 37 4.53 -2.82 -11.60
N PHE A 38 4.11 -2.96 -10.34
CA PHE A 38 2.81 -2.50 -9.85
C PHE A 38 2.66 -0.99 -9.96
N CYS A 39 3.58 -0.20 -9.38
CA CYS A 39 3.48 1.26 -9.47
C CYS A 39 3.64 1.74 -10.92
N LYS A 40 4.51 1.13 -11.73
CA LYS A 40 4.64 1.47 -13.17
C LYS A 40 3.41 1.05 -13.97
N ASN A 41 2.75 -0.06 -13.68
CA ASN A 41 1.59 -0.53 -14.43
C ASN A 41 0.31 0.19 -14.05
N ILE A 42 0.13 0.57 -12.78
CA ILE A 42 -0.91 1.51 -12.39
C ILE A 42 -0.64 2.84 -13.10
N GLN A 43 0.58 3.38 -13.03
CA GLN A 43 0.91 4.64 -13.70
C GLN A 43 0.80 4.56 -15.23
N LYS A 44 1.10 3.40 -15.83
CA LYS A 44 0.97 3.13 -17.28
C LYS A 44 -0.48 2.92 -17.73
N ALA A 45 -1.32 2.30 -16.91
CA ALA A 45 -2.77 2.23 -17.13
C ALA A 45 -3.45 3.60 -16.99
N LEU A 46 -2.76 4.57 -16.38
CA LEU A 46 -3.22 5.93 -16.10
C LEU A 46 -2.52 6.99 -16.95
N HIS A 47 -1.85 6.61 -18.05
CA HIS A 47 -1.15 7.53 -18.95
C HIS A 47 -2.10 8.39 -19.83
N ASP A 48 -3.21 8.86 -19.27
CA ASP A 48 -4.02 9.96 -19.78
C ASP A 48 -4.28 10.95 -18.63
N GLU A 49 -3.48 12.02 -18.65
CA GLU A 49 -3.64 13.35 -18.02
C GLU A 49 -3.85 13.44 -16.48
N ASP A 50 -2.86 14.06 -15.81
CA ASP A 50 -2.92 14.84 -14.56
C ASP A 50 -3.63 14.28 -13.29
N ASN A 51 -3.91 12.98 -13.23
CA ASN A 51 -4.52 12.36 -12.05
C ASN A 51 -3.49 11.60 -11.20
N TRP A 52 -3.47 11.88 -9.88
CA TRP A 52 -2.47 11.38 -8.95
C TRP A 52 -2.97 10.13 -8.21
N ILE A 53 -2.26 9.00 -8.39
CA ILE A 53 -2.34 7.83 -7.52
C ILE A 53 -0.97 7.62 -6.89
N THR A 54 -0.85 7.75 -5.57
CA THR A 54 0.40 7.45 -4.86
C THR A 54 0.45 5.96 -4.52
N CYS A 55 1.43 5.25 -5.08
CA CYS A 55 1.79 3.87 -4.78
C CYS A 55 3.18 3.89 -4.11
N PRO A 56 3.31 3.64 -2.79
CA PRO A 56 4.61 3.61 -2.13
C PRO A 56 5.40 2.34 -2.48
N LYS A 57 6.70 2.49 -2.81
CA LYS A 57 7.66 1.38 -2.97
C LYS A 57 7.93 0.69 -1.63
N GLN A 58 7.78 -0.63 -1.57
CA GLN A 58 7.49 -1.39 -0.34
C GLN A 58 8.70 -1.78 0.54
N GLN A 59 9.88 -1.17 0.39
CA GLN A 59 11.06 -1.52 1.22
C GLN A 59 11.74 -0.36 1.97
N ARG A 60 11.01 0.73 2.20
CA ARG A 60 11.47 1.84 3.07
C ARG A 60 10.61 2.02 4.31
N THR A 61 9.82 1.02 4.67
CA THR A 61 8.64 1.18 5.54
C THR A 61 9.04 1.89 6.84
N LEU A 62 10.11 1.49 7.55
CA LEU A 62 10.52 2.15 8.82
C LEU A 62 10.89 3.65 8.73
N MET A 63 11.67 4.05 7.72
CA MET A 63 12.08 5.47 7.54
C MET A 63 11.05 6.32 6.78
N CYS A 64 10.24 5.72 5.90
CA CYS A 64 9.17 6.46 5.20
C CYS A 64 7.94 6.71 6.09
N PHE A 65 7.70 5.90 7.14
CA PHE A 65 6.58 6.08 8.09
C PHE A 65 6.50 7.51 8.63
N MET A 66 7.66 8.11 8.97
CA MET A 66 7.72 9.46 9.55
C MET A 66 7.43 10.57 8.54
N SER A 67 7.60 10.32 7.24
CA SER A 67 7.42 11.34 6.19
C SER A 67 6.02 11.30 5.56
N ILE A 68 5.38 10.12 5.50
CA ILE A 68 4.10 9.95 4.80
C ILE A 68 2.92 10.48 5.62
N ARG A 69 2.85 10.19 6.93
CA ARG A 69 1.74 10.66 7.78
C ARG A 69 1.67 12.18 7.87
N PRO A 70 2.79 12.91 8.07
CA PRO A 70 2.81 14.35 7.92
C PRO A 70 2.37 14.74 6.52
N SER A 71 2.97 14.20 5.45
CA SER A 71 2.60 14.58 4.07
C SER A 71 1.11 14.37 3.73
N MET A 72 0.48 13.29 4.19
CA MET A 72 -0.95 13.02 3.97
C MET A 72 -1.86 14.00 4.73
N SER A 73 -1.43 14.49 5.89
CA SER A 73 -2.23 15.43 6.69
C SER A 73 -1.93 16.89 6.32
N THR A 74 -0.67 17.23 6.05
CA THR A 74 -0.18 18.58 5.82
C THR A 74 -0.34 19.04 4.38
N THR A 75 -0.07 18.18 3.39
CA THR A 75 -0.10 18.59 1.98
C THR A 75 -1.54 18.86 1.51
N PRO A 76 -2.54 18.00 1.79
CA PRO A 76 -3.94 18.32 1.49
C PRO A 76 -4.49 19.51 2.28
N ARG A 77 -3.97 19.76 3.48
CA ARG A 77 -4.35 20.92 4.29
C ARG A 77 -3.81 22.23 3.70
N ALA A 78 -2.59 22.19 3.15
CA ALA A 78 -1.98 23.31 2.44
C ALA A 78 -2.58 23.51 1.02
N HIS A 79 -3.01 22.42 0.38
CA HIS A 79 -3.49 22.38 -1.00
C HIS A 79 -4.80 21.59 -1.13
N PRO A 80 -5.93 22.12 -0.61
CA PRO A 80 -7.22 21.43 -0.65
C PRO A 80 -7.73 21.15 -2.07
N GLU A 81 -7.23 21.90 -3.07
CA GLU A 81 -7.50 21.66 -4.49
C GLU A 81 -6.93 20.33 -5.00
N TYR A 82 -5.94 19.74 -4.32
CA TYR A 82 -5.40 18.43 -4.71
C TYR A 82 -6.36 17.30 -4.35
N LEU A 83 -7.10 17.43 -3.24
CA LEU A 83 -8.13 16.45 -2.87
C LEU A 83 -9.25 16.36 -3.89
N LYS A 84 -9.58 17.48 -4.55
CA LYS A 84 -10.58 17.50 -5.65
C LYS A 84 -10.13 16.67 -6.85
N ARG A 85 -8.81 16.50 -7.03
CA ARG A 85 -8.20 15.70 -8.10
C ARG A 85 -7.79 14.30 -7.67
N MET A 86 -8.05 13.94 -6.41
CA MET A 86 -7.67 12.64 -5.87
C MET A 86 -8.67 11.59 -6.30
N ILE A 87 -8.18 10.56 -7.00
CA ILE A 87 -9.00 9.37 -7.26
C ILE A 87 -9.05 8.54 -5.97
N ALA A 88 -7.90 8.08 -5.48
CA ALA A 88 -7.81 7.33 -4.23
C ALA A 88 -6.35 7.23 -3.77
N ALA A 89 -6.14 7.12 -2.46
CA ALA A 89 -4.83 6.83 -1.86
C ALA A 89 -4.84 5.40 -1.31
N TYR A 90 -4.10 4.49 -1.94
CA TYR A 90 -3.91 3.12 -1.44
C TYR A 90 -2.74 3.12 -0.45
N VAL A 91 -3.07 3.14 0.84
CA VAL A 91 -2.15 3.16 1.98
C VAL A 91 -2.25 1.82 2.70
N ILE A 92 -2.05 0.74 1.93
CA ILE A 92 -2.14 -0.65 2.40
C ILE A 92 -0.85 -1.02 3.13
N GLY A 93 -0.96 -1.80 4.21
CA GLY A 93 0.16 -2.09 5.13
C GLY A 93 0.40 -0.99 6.16
N PHE A 94 -0.57 -0.10 6.36
CA PHE A 94 -0.51 0.93 7.40
C PHE A 94 -1.86 1.00 8.11
N SER A 95 -1.88 1.53 9.34
CA SER A 95 -3.14 1.85 10.00
C SER A 95 -3.56 3.29 9.74
N ILE A 96 -4.80 3.44 9.29
CA ILE A 96 -5.60 4.65 9.46
C ILE A 96 -6.55 4.39 10.62
N THR A 97 -6.65 5.32 11.57
CA THR A 97 -7.54 5.18 12.73
C THR A 97 -8.69 6.19 12.66
N GLU A 98 -9.78 5.92 13.38
CA GLU A 98 -10.87 6.89 13.48
C GLU A 98 -10.40 8.24 14.03
N ASP A 99 -9.54 8.23 15.05
CA ASP A 99 -9.02 9.45 15.65
C ASP A 99 -8.14 10.24 14.67
N TYR A 100 -7.35 9.56 13.85
CA TYR A 100 -6.60 10.21 12.78
C TYR A 100 -7.50 10.93 11.78
N LEU A 101 -8.68 10.36 11.46
CA LEU A 101 -9.65 10.99 10.58
C LEU A 101 -10.42 12.13 11.27
N LYS A 102 -10.71 12.01 12.57
CA LYS A 102 -11.30 13.12 13.36
C LYS A 102 -10.37 14.33 13.38
N ASP A 103 -9.07 14.12 13.51
CA ASP A 103 -8.05 15.18 13.50
C ASP A 103 -7.78 15.76 12.08
N ASN A 104 -8.20 15.03 11.04
CA ASN A 104 -8.02 15.39 9.64
C ASN A 104 -9.33 15.26 8.85
N PRO A 105 -10.35 16.09 9.14
CA PRO A 105 -11.70 15.95 8.58
C PRO A 105 -11.77 16.18 7.06
N HIS A 106 -10.71 16.71 6.45
CA HIS A 106 -10.56 16.81 5.00
C HIS A 106 -10.20 15.46 4.34
N LEU A 107 -9.74 14.49 5.11
CA LEU A 107 -9.47 13.14 4.65
C LEU A 107 -10.70 12.25 4.88
N LYS A 108 -10.98 11.38 3.91
CA LYS A 108 -12.08 10.42 3.97
C LYS A 108 -11.55 9.02 3.78
N PHE A 109 -12.12 8.05 4.48
CA PHE A 109 -11.87 6.63 4.22
C PHE A 109 -12.86 6.09 3.21
N ALA A 110 -12.47 5.05 2.47
CA ALA A 110 -13.36 4.40 1.51
C ALA A 110 -14.49 3.64 2.23
N GLU A 111 -15.73 3.83 1.79
CA GLU A 111 -16.95 3.13 2.19
C GLU A 111 -17.38 2.05 1.17
N GLY A 112 -16.92 2.18 -0.08
CA GLY A 112 -17.29 1.33 -1.19
C GLY A 112 -16.25 1.28 -2.33
N ALA A 113 -16.59 0.51 -3.36
CA ALA A 113 -15.70 0.20 -4.48
C ALA A 113 -15.43 1.40 -5.40
N ASP A 114 -16.41 2.29 -5.57
CA ASP A 114 -16.40 3.41 -6.53
C ASP A 114 -16.20 4.78 -5.88
N ASP A 115 -15.95 4.82 -4.57
CA ASP A 115 -15.60 6.04 -3.87
C ASP A 115 -14.34 6.68 -4.45
N THR A 116 -14.37 8.00 -4.55
CA THR A 116 -13.26 8.82 -5.03
C THR A 116 -12.87 9.86 -3.99
N GLY A 117 -11.62 10.31 -3.99
CA GLY A 117 -11.12 11.22 -2.97
C GLY A 117 -11.01 10.58 -1.60
N VAL A 118 -10.78 9.27 -1.56
CA VAL A 118 -10.73 8.46 -0.34
C VAL A 118 -9.38 7.77 -0.12
N ILE A 119 -9.15 7.37 1.13
CA ILE A 119 -8.05 6.53 1.56
C ILE A 119 -8.53 5.09 1.65
N ILE A 120 -7.71 4.18 1.13
CA ILE A 120 -7.87 2.73 1.24
C ILE A 120 -6.75 2.25 2.12
N SER A 121 -7.08 1.47 3.13
CA SER A 121 -6.09 0.90 4.01
C SER A 121 -6.61 -0.40 4.56
N TYR A 122 -5.69 -1.34 4.74
CA TYR A 122 -5.87 -2.56 5.49
C TYR A 122 -4.50 -3.15 5.78
N ASN A 123 -4.47 -4.04 6.76
CA ASN A 123 -3.36 -4.96 7.01
C ASN A 123 -3.96 -6.38 7.07
N THR A 124 -3.15 -7.40 6.91
CA THR A 124 -3.60 -8.78 6.73
C THR A 124 -2.91 -9.69 7.75
N GLU A 125 -3.68 -10.51 8.43
CA GLU A 125 -3.22 -11.42 9.48
C GLU A 125 -3.94 -12.78 9.36
N ALA A 126 -3.31 -13.84 9.86
CA ALA A 126 -4.04 -15.06 10.16
C ALA A 126 -4.77 -14.90 11.50
N ALA A 127 -5.79 -15.74 11.72
CA ALA A 127 -6.52 -15.75 12.97
C ALA A 127 -5.58 -15.98 14.17
N GLY A 128 -5.74 -15.16 15.22
CA GLY A 128 -4.99 -15.32 16.47
C GLY A 128 -3.63 -14.60 16.54
N ASN A 129 -3.28 -13.75 15.57
CA ASN A 129 -2.09 -12.91 15.70
C ASN A 129 -2.16 -12.01 16.95
N THR A 130 -1.11 -11.97 17.76
CA THR A 130 -1.18 -11.38 19.11
C THR A 130 -0.65 -9.95 19.19
N ASN A 131 0.28 -9.57 18.33
CA ASN A 131 0.89 -8.25 18.31
C ASN A 131 1.23 -7.87 16.87
N ASN A 132 0.99 -6.62 16.47
CA ASN A 132 1.42 -6.12 15.18
C ASN A 132 1.59 -4.60 15.23
N ILE A 133 2.81 -4.09 15.03
CA ILE A 133 3.08 -2.65 15.12
C ILE A 133 2.40 -1.82 14.02
N VAL A 134 2.01 -2.43 12.90
CA VAL A 134 1.30 -1.73 11.82
C VAL A 134 -0.21 -1.75 11.98
N VAL A 135 -0.74 -2.50 12.95
CA VAL A 135 -2.16 -2.54 13.34
C VAL A 135 -2.34 -1.76 14.64
N LEU A 136 -2.70 -0.48 14.52
CA LEU A 136 -2.88 0.41 15.67
C LEU A 136 -4.25 0.21 16.33
N PRO A 137 -4.38 0.51 17.63
CA PRO A 137 -5.68 0.59 18.27
C PRO A 137 -6.61 1.56 17.52
N GLY A 138 -7.85 1.12 17.27
CA GLY A 138 -8.83 1.89 16.51
C GLY A 138 -8.54 1.99 15.01
N ALA A 139 -7.68 1.12 14.46
CA ALA A 139 -7.52 0.98 13.03
C ALA A 139 -8.86 0.68 12.35
N ILE A 140 -9.01 1.18 11.12
CA ILE A 140 -10.13 0.87 10.25
C ILE A 140 -9.58 0.24 8.96
N SER A 141 -10.34 -0.73 8.44
CA SER A 141 -9.99 -1.46 7.22
C SER A 141 -11.18 -1.50 6.27
N ILE A 142 -10.89 -1.71 4.99
CA ILE A 142 -11.88 -2.05 3.96
C ILE A 142 -11.50 -3.40 3.36
N ASN A 143 -12.48 -4.28 3.17
CA ASN A 143 -12.25 -5.62 2.65
C ASN A 143 -11.78 -5.51 1.19
N PRO A 144 -10.61 -6.08 0.84
CA PRO A 144 -10.02 -5.91 -0.48
C PRO A 144 -10.76 -6.66 -1.60
N ILE A 145 -11.65 -7.59 -1.26
CA ILE A 145 -12.38 -8.39 -2.25
C ILE A 145 -13.74 -7.76 -2.54
N ASN A 146 -14.54 -7.52 -1.50
CA ASN A 146 -15.92 -7.04 -1.64
C ASN A 146 -16.09 -5.53 -1.40
N TRP A 147 -15.02 -4.82 -1.00
CA TRP A 147 -15.00 -3.38 -0.75
C TRP A 147 -16.00 -2.89 0.29
N LYS A 148 -16.38 -3.76 1.24
CA LYS A 148 -17.21 -3.41 2.39
C LYS A 148 -16.35 -3.12 3.62
N ARG A 149 -16.93 -2.39 4.58
CA ARG A 149 -16.33 -2.08 5.88
C ARG A 149 -16.90 -2.87 7.06
N ASP A 150 -17.76 -3.84 6.79
CA ASP A 150 -18.35 -4.70 7.79
C ASP A 150 -17.68 -6.09 7.80
N GLU A 151 -18.14 -6.97 8.68
CA GLU A 151 -17.64 -8.34 8.81
C GLU A 151 -18.16 -9.28 7.70
N THR A 152 -18.68 -8.75 6.57
CA THR A 152 -19.06 -9.58 5.42
C THR A 152 -17.82 -10.33 4.94
N TYR A 153 -17.86 -11.65 5.09
CA TYR A 153 -16.85 -12.56 4.58
C TYR A 153 -16.86 -12.53 3.05
N ALA A 154 -15.67 -12.51 2.46
CA ALA A 154 -15.44 -12.77 1.05
C ALA A 154 -14.57 -14.02 0.92
N SER A 155 -15.02 -15.01 0.18
CA SER A 155 -14.29 -16.25 -0.02
C SER A 155 -13.11 -16.09 -0.97
N ALA A 156 -12.19 -17.06 -0.97
CA ALA A 156 -11.08 -17.08 -1.90
C ALA A 156 -11.55 -17.12 -3.37
N GLU A 157 -12.65 -17.81 -3.65
CA GLU A 157 -13.27 -17.90 -4.98
C GLU A 157 -13.78 -16.54 -5.49
N GLU A 158 -14.12 -15.62 -4.58
CA GLU A 158 -14.50 -14.24 -4.93
C GLU A 158 -13.27 -13.35 -5.19
N SER A 159 -12.07 -13.76 -4.74
CA SER A 159 -10.82 -13.08 -5.03
C SER A 159 -10.45 -13.22 -6.50
N LEU A 160 -10.02 -12.11 -7.12
CA LEU A 160 -9.50 -12.10 -8.49
C LEU A 160 -8.07 -12.66 -8.56
N GLY A 161 -7.45 -12.95 -7.40
CA GLY A 161 -6.15 -13.55 -7.29
C GLY A 161 -5.04 -12.59 -6.83
N GLY A 162 -3.93 -13.20 -6.49
CA GLY A 162 -2.70 -12.54 -6.10
C GLY A 162 -1.63 -12.57 -7.18
N TYR A 163 -0.63 -11.72 -7.01
CA TYR A 163 0.63 -11.74 -7.75
C TYR A 163 1.76 -11.85 -6.73
N ILE A 164 2.15 -13.09 -6.45
CA ILE A 164 2.85 -13.50 -5.24
C ILE A 164 4.27 -13.91 -5.57
N PHE A 165 5.24 -13.50 -4.76
CA PHE A 165 6.64 -13.88 -4.94
C PHE A 165 6.83 -15.39 -4.72
N ASN A 166 7.37 -16.07 -5.73
CA ASN A 166 7.74 -17.47 -5.64
C ASN A 166 9.25 -17.56 -5.35
N GLU A 167 9.62 -18.07 -4.17
CA GLU A 167 11.03 -18.19 -3.76
C GLU A 167 11.81 -19.20 -4.63
N GLU A 168 11.15 -20.23 -5.16
CA GLU A 168 11.80 -21.26 -5.97
C GLU A 168 12.21 -20.71 -7.34
N THR A 169 11.35 -19.88 -7.95
CA THR A 169 11.61 -19.28 -9.27
C THR A 169 12.28 -17.91 -9.18
N GLY A 170 12.27 -17.30 -8.00
CA GLY A 170 12.83 -15.96 -7.76
C GLY A 170 12.03 -14.84 -8.43
N LEU A 171 10.79 -15.11 -8.85
CA LEU A 171 9.92 -14.18 -9.57
C LEU A 171 8.50 -14.20 -9.01
N PRO A 172 7.72 -13.12 -9.13
CA PRO A 172 6.31 -13.14 -8.78
C PRO A 172 5.46 -13.81 -9.86
N GLU A 173 4.47 -14.57 -9.42
CA GLU A 173 3.63 -15.41 -10.25
C GLU A 173 2.14 -15.20 -9.95
N ASP A 174 1.31 -15.53 -10.93
CA ASP A 174 -0.15 -15.43 -10.80
C ASP A 174 -0.68 -16.53 -9.89
N TYR A 175 -1.42 -16.13 -8.86
CA TYR A 175 -2.09 -17.04 -7.95
C TYR A 175 -3.59 -16.78 -7.95
N PRO A 176 -4.39 -17.51 -8.77
CA PRO A 176 -5.83 -17.32 -8.81
C PRO A 176 -6.44 -17.67 -7.44
N HIS A 177 -7.45 -16.91 -7.01
CA HIS A 177 -8.16 -17.15 -5.74
C HIS A 177 -7.22 -17.23 -4.52
N ALA A 178 -6.21 -16.35 -4.46
CA ALA A 178 -5.11 -16.45 -3.49
C ALA A 178 -5.52 -16.38 -2.02
N ALA A 179 -6.50 -15.56 -1.67
CA ALA A 179 -6.90 -15.35 -0.29
C ALA A 179 -8.38 -15.01 -0.19
N ASP A 180 -8.99 -15.49 0.89
CA ASP A 180 -10.24 -14.98 1.44
C ASP A 180 -9.98 -13.70 2.27
N ALA A 181 -11.04 -13.01 2.65
CA ALA A 181 -10.94 -11.83 3.50
C ALA A 181 -12.17 -11.64 4.38
N LYS A 182 -11.95 -11.45 5.68
CA LYS A 182 -12.95 -10.93 6.63
C LYS A 182 -12.32 -9.83 7.48
N ILE A 183 -13.02 -8.72 7.67
CA ILE A 183 -12.57 -7.72 8.64
C ILE A 183 -12.82 -8.25 10.06
N ASP A 184 -11.81 -8.17 10.93
CA ASP A 184 -12.00 -8.15 12.38
C ASP A 184 -12.21 -6.69 12.79
N LEU A 185 -13.46 -6.31 13.08
CA LEU A 185 -13.81 -4.92 13.43
C LEU A 185 -13.20 -4.46 14.75
N LYS A 186 -12.89 -5.38 15.67
CA LYS A 186 -12.30 -5.03 16.96
C LYS A 186 -10.85 -4.61 16.79
N ARG A 187 -10.13 -5.25 15.88
CA ARG A 187 -8.72 -4.95 15.58
C ARG A 187 -8.51 -3.99 14.41
N GLY A 188 -9.48 -3.90 13.50
CA GLY A 188 -9.35 -3.10 12.28
C GLY A 188 -8.43 -3.73 11.24
N VAL A 189 -8.43 -5.05 11.12
CA VAL A 189 -7.50 -5.83 10.28
C VAL A 189 -8.25 -6.86 9.44
N ILE A 190 -7.67 -7.27 8.32
CA ILE A 190 -8.17 -8.38 7.51
C ILE A 190 -7.64 -9.69 8.10
N ILE A 191 -8.57 -10.59 8.42
CA ILE A 191 -8.28 -11.98 8.75
C ILE A 191 -8.46 -12.82 7.50
N THR A 192 -7.43 -13.59 7.16
CA THR A 192 -7.44 -14.56 6.05
C THR A 192 -7.05 -15.95 6.55
N THR A 193 -7.55 -16.97 5.87
CA THR A 193 -7.18 -18.38 6.03
C THR A 193 -6.34 -18.91 4.85
N THR A 194 -5.79 -18.00 4.05
CA THR A 194 -4.96 -18.33 2.88
C THR A 194 -3.86 -19.35 3.19
N LYS A 195 -3.62 -20.22 2.21
CA LYS A 195 -2.49 -21.14 2.16
C LYS A 195 -1.53 -20.81 1.01
N ALA A 196 -1.78 -19.71 0.29
CA ALA A 196 -0.96 -19.29 -0.84
C ALA A 196 0.44 -18.87 -0.40
N VAL A 197 0.55 -18.30 0.80
CA VAL A 197 1.80 -17.92 1.46
C VAL A 197 1.74 -18.31 2.93
N ALA A 198 2.90 -18.60 3.52
CA ALA A 198 3.00 -18.74 4.96
C ALA A 198 2.99 -17.35 5.62
N PRO A 199 2.38 -17.19 6.81
CA PRO A 199 2.50 -15.94 7.55
C PRO A 199 3.95 -15.75 8.01
N GLU A 200 4.36 -14.49 8.06
CA GLU A 200 5.65 -14.08 8.59
C GLU A 200 5.69 -14.23 10.10
N THR A 201 6.86 -14.61 10.58
CA THR A 201 7.18 -14.67 12.01
C THR A 201 8.23 -13.61 12.33
N PHE A 202 7.83 -12.35 12.32
CA PHE A 202 8.71 -11.25 12.71
C PHE A 202 8.28 -10.69 14.07
N PRO A 203 9.17 -10.55 15.06
CA PRO A 203 8.78 -10.13 16.42
C PRO A 203 7.93 -8.84 16.49
N LEU A 204 8.12 -7.91 15.54
CA LEU A 204 7.33 -6.67 15.48
C LEU A 204 5.92 -6.86 14.89
N PHE A 205 5.72 -7.85 14.03
CA PHE A 205 4.44 -8.09 13.35
C PHE A 205 3.67 -9.27 13.93
N GLY A 206 4.29 -10.03 14.83
CA GLY A 206 3.69 -11.20 15.47
C GLY A 206 3.91 -12.48 14.66
N PRO A 207 3.44 -13.63 15.18
CA PRO A 207 3.69 -14.94 14.58
C PRO A 207 2.78 -15.26 13.37
N ALA A 208 1.80 -14.41 13.08
CA ALA A 208 0.73 -14.69 12.13
C ALA A 208 0.41 -13.48 11.24
N SER A 209 1.43 -12.71 10.85
CA SER A 209 1.26 -11.53 10.01
C SER A 209 1.47 -11.84 8.53
N PHE A 210 0.76 -11.13 7.65
CA PHE A 210 0.97 -11.17 6.20
C PHE A 210 1.39 -9.79 5.67
N HIS A 211 2.23 -9.07 6.40
CA HIS A 211 2.47 -7.64 6.14
C HIS A 211 3.21 -7.39 4.83
N GLU A 212 4.19 -8.23 4.47
CA GLU A 212 4.83 -8.19 3.14
C GLU A 212 3.86 -8.59 2.02
N ASN A 213 2.78 -9.28 2.39
CA ASN A 213 1.81 -9.88 1.49
C ASN A 213 0.48 -9.11 1.39
N ASP A 214 0.37 -7.95 2.04
CA ASP A 214 -0.84 -7.10 2.02
C ASP A 214 -1.25 -6.70 0.59
N TYR A 215 -0.29 -6.36 -0.27
CA TYR A 215 -0.54 -6.11 -1.70
C TYR A 215 -0.56 -7.40 -2.53
N PRO A 216 0.46 -8.29 -2.44
CA PRO A 216 0.51 -9.52 -3.24
C PRO A 216 -0.75 -10.38 -3.20
N LEU A 217 -1.35 -10.60 -2.02
CA LEU A 217 -2.52 -11.49 -1.86
C LEU A 217 -3.76 -11.01 -2.64
N TYR A 218 -3.94 -9.70 -2.77
CA TYR A 218 -5.14 -9.09 -3.34
C TYR A 218 -4.84 -8.24 -4.59
N TYR A 219 -3.69 -8.46 -5.23
CA TYR A 219 -3.17 -7.66 -6.34
C TYR A 219 -4.22 -7.42 -7.44
N TYR A 220 -4.90 -8.47 -7.90
CA TYR A 220 -5.87 -8.35 -8.99
C TYR A 220 -7.16 -7.66 -8.56
N ASN A 221 -7.59 -7.81 -7.31
CA ASN A 221 -8.70 -7.05 -6.75
C ASN A 221 -8.37 -5.55 -6.68
N ILE A 222 -7.18 -5.19 -6.19
CA ILE A 222 -6.71 -3.80 -6.13
C ILE A 222 -6.65 -3.19 -7.53
N LYS A 223 -6.07 -3.92 -8.50
CA LYS A 223 -5.97 -3.48 -9.89
C LYS A 223 -7.35 -3.24 -10.51
N ALA A 224 -8.29 -4.16 -10.34
CA ALA A 224 -9.66 -4.02 -10.85
C ALA A 224 -10.36 -2.81 -10.22
N ASN A 225 -10.21 -2.64 -8.91
CA ASN A 225 -10.85 -1.56 -8.19
C ASN A 225 -10.25 -0.17 -8.49
N ALA A 226 -8.94 -0.09 -8.77
CA ALA A 226 -8.34 1.15 -9.28
C ALA A 226 -9.01 1.58 -10.59
N ALA A 227 -9.30 0.64 -11.50
CA ALA A 227 -10.03 0.93 -12.72
C ALA A 227 -11.47 1.41 -12.46
N VAL A 228 -12.17 0.79 -11.50
CA VAL A 228 -13.52 1.22 -11.06
C VAL A 228 -13.50 2.67 -10.57
N ARG A 229 -12.56 3.04 -9.70
CA ARG A 229 -12.45 4.40 -9.16
C ARG A 229 -12.06 5.44 -10.21
N VAL A 230 -11.19 5.07 -11.16
CA VAL A 230 -10.85 5.95 -12.29
C VAL A 230 -12.08 6.23 -13.15
N ALA A 231 -12.87 5.21 -13.45
CA ALA A 231 -14.13 5.37 -14.19
C ALA A 231 -15.12 6.26 -13.42
N ALA A 232 -15.29 6.01 -12.11
CA ALA A 232 -16.16 6.81 -11.25
C ALA A 232 -15.72 8.29 -11.21
N TYR A 233 -14.42 8.55 -11.10
CA TYR A 233 -13.87 9.91 -11.11
C TYR A 233 -14.14 10.61 -12.45
N LYS A 234 -13.83 9.95 -13.58
CA LYS A 234 -14.08 10.50 -14.92
C LYS A 234 -15.55 10.82 -15.18
N ASN A 235 -16.47 10.04 -14.61
CA ASN A 235 -17.90 10.30 -14.73
C ASN A 235 -18.33 11.54 -13.93
N LYS A 236 -17.83 11.71 -12.70
CA LYS A 236 -18.11 12.90 -11.87
C LYS A 236 -17.57 14.20 -12.46
N THR A 237 -16.47 14.15 -13.22
CA THR A 237 -15.86 15.36 -13.83
C THR A 237 -16.50 15.77 -15.16
N LYS A 238 -17.39 14.95 -15.73
CA LYS A 238 -18.13 15.27 -16.96
C LYS A 238 -19.43 16.02 -16.70
N GLU A 239 -19.91 16.02 -15.45
CA GLU A 239 -21.08 16.76 -14.97
C GLU A 239 -20.70 18.20 -14.60
#